data_AF-A0A348V2A1-F1
#
_entry.id   AF-A0A348V2A1-F1
#
_cell.length_a   1.000
_cell.length_b   1.000
_cell.length_c   1.000
_cell.angle_alpha   90.00
_cell.angle_beta   90.00
_cell.angle_gamma   90.00
#
_symmetry.space_group_name_H-M   'P 1'
#
loop_
_entity.id
_entity.type
_entity.pdbx_description
1 polymer ?
#
loop_
_entity_poly.entity_id
_entity_poly.type
_entity_poly.pdbx_seq_one_letter_code
_entity_poly.pdbx_strand_id
1 'polypeptide(L)'
;RKLNYKLTFVTANKEQFYLKQEIISLQEGLRQYLLRIIHLIMKKNFRFPALTQDLLNQQTLEELSDLLAVENWSSVDDISLFEQKIIDLTAAFKARTTPASIYYGALKKELEA
;
A
#
# COMPACT_ATOMS: atom_id res chain seq x y z
N ARG A 1 -1.34 2.22 13.63
CA ARG A 1 -0.87 3.00 14.81
C ARG A 1 -1.34 2.45 16.17
N LYS A 2 -2.65 2.29 16.44
CA LYS A 2 -3.12 1.87 17.79
C LYS A 2 -2.57 0.52 18.29
N LEU A 3 -2.36 -0.48 17.42
CA LEU A 3 -1.96 -1.83 17.83
C LEU A 3 -0.46 -1.96 18.16
N ASN A 4 0.42 -1.44 17.29
CA ASN A 4 1.87 -1.43 17.53
C ASN A 4 2.21 -0.55 18.77
N TYR A 5 1.58 0.63 18.90
CA TYR A 5 1.73 1.45 20.11
C TYR A 5 1.25 0.71 21.37
N LYS A 6 0.09 0.02 21.32
CA LYS A 6 -0.39 -0.81 22.43
C LYS A 6 0.61 -1.92 22.79
N LEU A 7 1.28 -2.52 21.80
CA LEU A 7 2.28 -3.56 22.02
C LEU A 7 3.43 -3.09 22.93
N THR A 8 3.80 -1.81 22.87
CA THR A 8 4.86 -1.21 23.70
C THR A 8 4.51 -1.16 25.19
N PHE A 9 3.22 -1.06 25.55
CA PHE A 9 2.78 -0.88 26.94
C PHE A 9 2.21 -2.16 27.59
N VAL A 10 1.89 -3.17 26.79
CA VAL A 10 1.38 -4.44 27.30
C VAL A 10 2.54 -5.24 27.88
N THR A 11 2.46 -5.60 29.16
CA THR A 11 3.46 -6.42 29.85
C THR A 11 3.08 -7.90 29.93
N ALA A 12 1.80 -8.23 29.72
CA ALA A 12 1.32 -9.59 29.75
C ALA A 12 1.68 -10.36 28.46
N ASN A 13 2.47 -11.42 28.59
CA ASN A 13 2.95 -12.24 27.46
C ASN A 13 1.81 -12.75 26.56
N LYS A 14 0.68 -13.16 27.16
CA LYS A 14 -0.50 -13.64 26.43
C LYS A 14 -1.11 -12.55 25.55
N GLU A 15 -1.25 -11.34 26.07
CA GLU A 15 -1.81 -10.21 25.33
C GLU A 15 -0.84 -9.72 24.23
N GLN A 16 0.46 -9.67 24.52
CA GLN A 16 1.47 -9.38 23.50
C GLN A 16 1.41 -10.39 22.34
N PHE A 17 1.22 -11.68 22.63
CA PHE A 17 1.10 -12.71 21.60
C PHE A 17 -0.11 -12.43 20.68
N TYR A 18 -1.30 -12.20 21.23
CA TYR A 18 -2.48 -11.92 20.42
C TYR A 18 -2.35 -10.64 19.60
N LEU A 19 -1.76 -9.58 20.16
CA LEU A 19 -1.51 -8.33 19.44
C LEU A 19 -0.54 -8.53 18.27
N LYS A 20 0.55 -9.32 18.46
CA LYS A 20 1.46 -9.66 17.36
C LYS A 20 0.75 -10.45 16.25
N GLN A 21 -0.09 -11.43 16.62
CA GLN A 21 -0.87 -12.20 15.65
C GLN A 21 -1.87 -11.32 14.88
N GLU A 22 -2.51 -10.36 15.54
CA GLU A 22 -3.40 -9.39 14.88
C GLU A 22 -2.62 -8.51 13.89
N ILE A 23 -1.43 -8.02 14.28
CA ILE A 23 -0.56 -7.23 13.41
C ILE A 23 -0.14 -8.04 12.18
N ILE A 24 0.33 -9.29 12.37
CA ILE A 24 0.71 -10.19 11.27
C ILE A 24 -0.46 -10.44 10.33
N SER A 25 -1.66 -10.67 10.89
CA SER A 25 -2.88 -10.89 10.11
C SER A 25 -3.23 -9.67 9.24
N LEU A 26 -3.10 -8.46 9.79
CA LEU A 26 -3.33 -7.22 9.03
C LEU A 26 -2.29 -7.02 7.92
N GLN A 27 -1.01 -7.29 8.21
CA GLN A 27 0.08 -7.20 7.25
C GLN A 27 -0.15 -8.16 6.07
N GLU A 28 -0.45 -9.43 6.36
CA GLU A 28 -0.75 -10.43 5.32
C GLU A 28 -2.03 -10.09 4.55
N GLY A 29 -3.05 -9.56 5.23
CA GLY A 29 -4.27 -9.09 4.57
C GLY A 29 -4.01 -8.00 3.51
N LEU A 30 -3.14 -7.04 3.82
CA LEU A 30 -2.72 -6.00 2.87
C LEU A 30 -1.89 -6.59 1.72
N ARG A 31 -0.99 -7.51 2.01
CA ARG A 31 -0.18 -8.18 0.99
C ARG A 31 -1.05 -8.95 0.01
N GLN A 32 -2.01 -9.73 0.52
CA GLN A 32 -3.00 -10.45 -0.30
C GLN A 32 -3.82 -9.51 -1.19
N TYR A 33 -4.16 -8.32 -0.68
CA TYR A 33 -4.84 -7.30 -1.48
C TYR A 33 -3.96 -6.79 -2.63
N LEU A 34 -2.69 -6.46 -2.38
CA LEU A 34 -1.76 -6.04 -3.44
C LEU A 34 -1.55 -7.14 -4.48
N LEU A 35 -1.35 -8.39 -4.06
CA LEU A 35 -1.19 -9.53 -4.97
C LEU A 35 -2.41 -9.72 -5.87
N ARG A 36 -3.63 -9.50 -5.37
CA ARG A 36 -4.84 -9.52 -6.20
C ARG A 36 -4.84 -8.42 -7.26
N ILE A 37 -4.37 -7.21 -6.92
CA ILE A 37 -4.27 -6.11 -7.90
C ILE A 37 -3.21 -6.44 -8.96
N ILE A 38 -2.03 -6.94 -8.55
CA ILE A 38 -0.98 -7.39 -9.46
C ILE A 38 -1.55 -8.45 -10.42
N HIS A 39 -2.26 -9.44 -9.90
CA HIS A 39 -2.92 -10.45 -10.73
C HIS A 39 -3.94 -9.86 -11.72
N LEU A 40 -4.68 -8.81 -11.34
CA LEU A 40 -5.59 -8.12 -12.26
C LEU A 40 -4.81 -7.45 -13.38
N ILE A 41 -3.74 -6.72 -13.08
CA ILE A 41 -2.89 -6.02 -14.08
C ILE A 41 -2.28 -7.01 -15.08
N MET A 42 -1.91 -8.22 -14.62
CA MET A 42 -1.41 -9.27 -15.50
C MET A 42 -2.47 -9.78 -16.50
N LYS A 43 -3.78 -9.57 -16.25
CA LYS A 43 -4.82 -9.89 -17.23
C LYS A 43 -4.87 -8.82 -18.31
N LYS A 44 -4.99 -9.26 -19.57
CA LYS A 44 -4.75 -8.48 -20.81
C LYS A 44 -5.45 -7.12 -21.00
N ASN A 45 -6.28 -6.63 -20.09
CA ASN A 45 -7.01 -5.36 -20.25
C ASN A 45 -6.94 -4.42 -19.03
N PHE A 46 -6.20 -4.79 -17.97
CA PHE A 46 -6.04 -3.92 -16.80
C PHE A 46 -4.74 -3.15 -16.91
N ARG A 47 -4.85 -1.83 -17.01
CA ARG A 47 -3.72 -0.91 -16.99
C ARG A 47 -4.02 0.25 -16.06
N PHE A 48 -2.97 0.82 -15.49
CA PHE A 48 -3.10 2.10 -14.80
C PHE A 48 -3.27 3.23 -15.81
N PRO A 49 -3.93 4.33 -15.41
CA PRO A 49 -3.99 5.54 -16.22
C PRO A 49 -2.59 6.05 -16.57
N ALA A 50 -2.37 6.42 -17.83
CA ALA A 50 -1.04 6.81 -18.32
C ALA A 50 -0.50 8.04 -17.57
N LEU A 51 -1.38 8.98 -17.21
CA LEU A 51 -1.03 10.18 -16.42
C LEU A 51 -0.33 9.85 -15.08
N THR A 52 -0.60 8.69 -14.49
CA THR A 52 -0.10 8.30 -13.16
C THR A 52 0.73 7.02 -13.20
N GLN A 53 0.99 6.47 -14.39
CA GLN A 53 1.62 5.18 -14.56
C GLN A 53 3.09 5.16 -14.12
N ASP A 54 3.77 6.31 -14.10
CA ASP A 54 5.12 6.43 -13.55
C ASP A 54 5.15 6.35 -12.01
N LEU A 55 4.04 6.70 -11.36
CA LEU A 55 3.89 6.62 -9.89
C LEU A 55 3.32 5.27 -9.46
N LEU A 56 2.20 4.86 -10.08
CA LEU A 56 1.48 3.64 -9.76
C LEU A 56 1.48 2.71 -10.97
N ASN A 57 2.31 1.67 -10.87
CA ASN A 57 2.42 0.61 -11.86
C ASN A 57 2.64 -0.74 -11.18
N GLN A 58 2.78 -1.78 -11.99
CA GLN A 58 3.04 -3.14 -11.50
C GLN A 58 4.28 -3.19 -10.59
N GLN A 59 5.40 -2.58 -11.01
CA GLN A 59 6.63 -2.59 -10.22
C GLN A 59 6.42 -1.94 -8.85
N THR A 60 5.77 -0.77 -8.78
CA THR A 60 5.47 -0.12 -7.50
C THR A 60 4.66 -1.03 -6.57
N LEU A 61 3.69 -1.78 -7.10
CA LEU A 61 2.89 -2.71 -6.30
C LEU A 61 3.67 -3.94 -5.85
N GLU A 62 4.53 -4.49 -6.72
CA GLU A 62 5.43 -5.60 -6.39
C GLU A 62 6.37 -5.20 -5.27
N GLU A 63 7.00 -4.03 -5.35
CA GLU A 63 7.86 -3.50 -4.30
C GLU A 63 7.12 -3.33 -2.96
N LEU A 64 5.88 -2.85 -2.98
CA LEU A 64 5.06 -2.74 -1.77
C LEU A 64 4.69 -4.11 -1.19
N SER A 65 4.38 -5.08 -2.05
CA SER A 65 4.11 -6.46 -1.64
C SER A 65 5.35 -7.13 -1.03
N ASP A 66 6.53 -6.88 -1.59
CA ASP A 66 7.79 -7.43 -1.10
C ASP A 66 8.18 -6.83 0.26
N LEU A 67 7.98 -5.52 0.46
CA LEU A 67 8.14 -4.90 1.78
C LEU A 67 7.24 -5.58 2.81
N LEU A 68 5.96 -5.79 2.48
CA LEU A 68 5.02 -6.52 3.34
C LEU A 68 5.40 -7.98 3.58
N ALA A 69 6.24 -8.59 2.76
CA ALA A 69 6.69 -9.97 2.95
C ALA A 69 7.90 -10.07 3.89
N VAL A 70 8.73 -9.03 3.97
CA VAL A 70 10.01 -9.03 4.70
C VAL A 70 9.91 -8.31 6.04
N GLU A 71 9.13 -7.24 6.12
CA GLU A 71 9.01 -6.42 7.32
C GLU A 71 8.35 -7.16 8.49
N ASN A 72 8.74 -6.80 9.71
CA ASN A 72 8.07 -7.24 10.92
C ASN A 72 7.36 -6.05 11.56
N TRP A 73 6.06 -5.91 11.30
CA TRP A 73 5.26 -4.80 11.83
C TRP A 73 5.04 -4.82 13.35
N SER A 74 5.57 -5.82 14.06
CA SER A 74 5.71 -5.75 15.51
C SER A 74 6.82 -4.76 15.92
N SER A 75 7.74 -4.42 15.01
CA SER A 75 8.72 -3.34 15.12
C SER A 75 8.10 -2.01 14.67
N VAL A 76 8.40 -0.93 15.39
CA VAL A 76 7.94 0.43 15.05
C VAL A 76 8.63 0.94 13.78
N ASP A 77 9.89 0.56 13.58
CA ASP A 77 10.70 1.08 12.48
C ASP A 77 10.20 0.54 11.14
N ASP A 78 9.95 -0.76 11.06
CA ASP A 78 9.46 -1.44 9.86
C ASP A 78 8.10 -0.89 9.42
N ILE A 79 7.14 -0.77 10.34
CA ILE A 79 5.82 -0.20 9.99
C ILE A 79 5.92 1.28 9.58
N SER A 80 6.85 2.04 10.18
CA SER A 80 7.05 3.45 9.86
C SER A 80 7.67 3.62 8.47
N LEU A 81 8.55 2.71 8.04
CA LEU A 81 9.13 2.70 6.70
C LEU A 81 8.05 2.49 5.64
N PHE A 82 7.19 1.48 5.81
CA PHE A 82 6.07 1.23 4.90
C PHE A 82 5.08 2.40 4.89
N GLU A 83 4.73 2.94 6.06
CA GLU A 83 3.82 4.08 6.19
C GLU A 83 4.35 5.31 5.43
N GLN A 84 5.65 5.60 5.56
CA GLN A 84 6.27 6.71 4.84
C GLN A 84 6.20 6.51 3.32
N LYS A 85 6.49 5.31 2.81
CA LYS A 85 6.40 5.00 1.37
C LYS A 85 4.98 5.22 0.83
N ILE A 86 3.95 4.84 1.60
CA ILE A 86 2.54 5.09 1.24
C ILE A 86 2.18 6.57 1.28
N ILE A 87 2.66 7.32 2.27
CA ILE A 87 2.44 8.77 2.38
C ILE A 87 3.04 9.49 1.16
N ASP A 88 4.28 9.16 0.80
CA ASP A 88 4.99 9.79 -0.32
C ASP A 88 4.31 9.47 -1.65
N LEU A 89 3.92 8.21 -1.87
CA LEU A 89 3.14 7.79 -3.04
C LEU A 89 1.82 8.56 -3.15
N THR A 90 1.09 8.68 -2.03
CA THR A 90 -0.19 9.39 -1.98
C THR A 90 -0.01 10.88 -2.24
N ALA A 91 1.03 11.50 -1.69
CA ALA A 91 1.34 12.90 -1.91
C ALA A 91 1.69 13.17 -3.38
N ALA A 92 2.56 12.34 -3.96
CA ALA A 92 2.94 12.44 -5.38
C ALA A 92 1.73 12.27 -6.31
N PHE A 93 0.88 11.27 -6.03
CA PHE A 93 -0.34 11.04 -6.80
C PHE A 93 -1.29 12.24 -6.71
N LYS A 94 -1.52 12.76 -5.50
CA LYS A 94 -2.39 13.94 -5.29
C LYS A 94 -1.83 15.18 -5.98
N ALA A 95 -0.52 15.42 -5.89
CA ALA A 95 0.12 16.56 -6.54
C ALA A 95 -0.09 16.53 -8.07
N ARG A 96 -0.03 15.35 -8.68
CA ARG A 96 -0.24 15.18 -10.13
C ARG A 96 -1.70 15.23 -10.55
N THR A 97 -2.60 14.80 -9.68
CA THR A 97 -4.04 14.71 -9.97
C THR A 97 -4.83 15.93 -9.49
N THR A 98 -4.16 16.95 -8.93
CA THR A 98 -4.78 18.19 -8.46
C THR A 98 -4.51 19.35 -9.43
N PRO A 99 -5.55 20.08 -9.88
CA PRO A 99 -6.97 19.86 -9.62
C PRO A 99 -7.51 18.60 -10.33
N ALA A 100 -8.53 17.97 -9.74
CA ALA A 100 -9.11 16.70 -10.21
C ALA A 100 -9.55 16.73 -11.69
N SER A 101 -9.88 17.91 -12.21
CA SER A 101 -10.20 18.12 -13.62
C SER A 101 -9.08 17.69 -14.57
N ILE A 102 -7.81 17.84 -14.18
CA ILE A 102 -6.65 17.37 -14.97
C ILE A 102 -6.70 15.85 -15.11
N TYR A 103 -6.90 15.15 -13.99
CA TYR A 103 -6.94 13.70 -13.97
C TYR A 103 -8.12 13.15 -14.77
N TYR A 104 -9.33 13.68 -14.55
CA TYR A 104 -10.51 13.25 -15.33
C TYR A 104 -10.40 13.58 -16.81
N GLY A 105 -9.81 14.74 -17.16
CA GLY A 105 -9.56 15.11 -18.55
C GLY A 105 -8.60 14.15 -19.25
N ALA A 106 -7.53 13.72 -18.56
CA ALA A 106 -6.60 12.72 -19.09
C ALA A 106 -7.27 11.35 -19.25
N LEU A 107 -8.00 10.89 -18.24
CA LEU A 107 -8.76 9.63 -18.30
C LEU A 107 -9.75 9.61 -19.46
N LYS A 108 -10.50 10.69 -19.65
CA LYS A 108 -11.46 10.80 -20.76
C LYS A 108 -10.76 10.62 -22.11
N LYS A 109 -9.64 11.31 -22.32
CA LYS A 109 -8.85 11.18 -23.56
C LYS A 109 -8.31 9.77 -23.77
N GLU A 110 -7.86 9.09 -22.70
CA GLU A 110 -7.36 7.71 -22.77
C GLU A 110 -8.45 6.67 -23.07
N LEU A 111 -9.70 6.94 -22.68
CA LEU A 111 -10.85 6.07 -22.94
C LEU A 111 -11.50 6.30 -24.31
N GLU A 112 -11.35 7.50 -24.87
CA GLU A 112 -11.83 7.86 -26.21
C GLU A 112 -10.85 7.47 -27.33
N ALA A 113 -9.61 7.12 -26.98
CA ALA A 113 -8.55 6.68 -27.90
C ALA A 113 -8.55 5.16 -28.12
#